data_AF-A0A8K0KH55-F1
#
_entry.id   AF-A0A8K0KH55-F1
#
_cell.length_a   1.000
_cell.length_b   1.000
_cell.length_c   1.000
_cell.angle_alpha   90.00
_cell.angle_beta   90.00
_cell.angle_gamma   90.00
#
_symmetry.space_group_name_H-M   'P 1'
#
loop_
_entity.id
_entity.type
_entity.pdbx_description
1 polymer ?
#
loop_
_entity_poly.entity_id
_entity_poly.type
_entity_poly.pdbx_seq_one_letter_code
_entity_poly.pdbx_strand_id
1 'polypeptide(L)'
;MKDTSASSGKKCTQVKITVKRTVIEKKMTTTLTVFTLNCWGIPLVSKHRSARMCAIAKQLSEKDYDFACLQEVWAVKDYQLLKKKLSGSLPHSHYFYSGVLGSGLCIFSKHVIENAIFHRWPLNGYAHKVQHGDWFGGKGIALCTFIINTLKVNVYNVHMHAEYSPEGPNKYLAHRVSQAFDTAQFIHVTSAYADISVVAGDFNAEPADLCYRVLEQHADLLNTFCMASKVFNDNGMGTNECIRNSYACPKAVQNCPQGKQIDHIMYKAAIGKEVKVLSYGLPFPKRVAGQDFSYSDHEAVSATLVVTNSPSDGFQPQKNRCKEELAALGEARAVVSKGLRSVSFDRKAYSLASACLILFLVASIGNLTREGSIFYFILIALRAVAVILLVFTFFMASVWHSLEKNALLAVDEALKVVLMYPPNYGDESDLPRTS
;
A
#
# COMPACT_ATOMS: atom_id res chain seq x y z
N MET A 1 97.46 13.10 -31.98
CA MET A 1 97.22 12.49 -30.65
C MET A 1 95.99 13.18 -30.06
N LYS A 2 94.91 12.42 -29.85
CA LYS A 2 93.80 12.55 -28.87
C LYS A 2 93.18 13.94 -28.59
N ASP A 3 91.90 14.10 -28.34
CA ASP A 3 90.69 13.30 -28.45
C ASP A 3 89.54 14.30 -28.32
N THR A 4 88.54 14.16 -29.16
CA THR A 4 87.35 15.01 -29.27
C THR A 4 86.29 14.64 -28.25
N SER A 5 85.83 15.61 -27.46
CA SER A 5 84.58 15.53 -26.68
C SER A 5 83.47 16.30 -27.38
N ALA A 6 82.39 15.64 -27.79
CA ALA A 6 81.09 16.27 -28.00
C ALA A 6 79.99 15.22 -27.85
N SER A 7 79.13 15.40 -26.85
CA SER A 7 78.05 14.48 -26.52
C SER A 7 76.92 14.59 -27.54
N SER A 8 76.47 13.43 -28.06
CA SER A 8 75.34 13.34 -28.99
C SER A 8 74.08 12.93 -28.24
N GLY A 9 73.06 13.80 -28.31
CA GLY A 9 71.74 13.55 -27.74
C GLY A 9 71.00 12.44 -28.49
N LYS A 10 70.60 11.39 -27.77
CA LYS A 10 69.64 10.39 -28.28
C LYS A 10 68.23 10.79 -27.86
N LYS A 11 67.40 11.22 -28.82
CA LYS A 11 65.95 11.34 -28.66
C LYS A 11 65.34 9.93 -28.56
N CYS A 12 64.75 9.61 -27.42
CA CYS A 12 63.93 8.42 -27.23
C CYS A 12 62.51 8.72 -27.75
N THR A 13 62.14 8.12 -28.88
CA THR A 13 60.80 8.24 -29.46
C THR A 13 59.86 7.29 -28.69
N GLN A 14 59.08 7.81 -27.75
CA GLN A 14 57.99 7.05 -27.13
C GLN A 14 56.84 6.90 -28.13
N VAL A 15 56.62 5.67 -28.61
CA VAL A 15 55.43 5.30 -29.37
C VAL A 15 54.26 5.19 -28.38
N LYS A 16 53.37 6.19 -28.38
CA LYS A 16 52.07 6.10 -27.72
C LYS A 16 51.17 5.17 -28.52
N ILE A 17 51.09 3.91 -28.11
CA ILE A 17 50.03 3.00 -28.57
C ILE A 17 48.76 3.35 -27.80
N THR A 18 47.92 4.21 -28.38
CA THR A 18 46.57 4.47 -27.87
C THR A 18 45.67 3.31 -28.30
N VAL A 19 45.50 2.32 -27.44
CA VAL A 19 44.44 1.32 -27.59
C VAL A 19 43.12 2.02 -27.30
N LYS A 20 42.40 2.46 -28.34
CA LYS A 20 40.99 2.81 -28.23
C LYS A 20 40.22 1.52 -27.92
N ARG A 21 40.03 1.25 -26.64
CA ARG A 21 39.12 0.21 -26.16
C ARG A 21 37.70 0.76 -26.38
N THR A 22 37.18 0.57 -27.58
CA THR A 22 35.76 0.79 -27.87
C THR A 22 35.00 -0.34 -27.18
N VAL A 23 34.84 -0.23 -25.85
CA VAL A 23 33.85 -1.03 -25.14
C VAL A 23 32.52 -0.44 -25.55
N ILE A 24 31.88 -1.07 -26.55
CA ILE A 24 30.45 -0.90 -26.76
C ILE A 24 29.81 -1.51 -25.51
N GLU A 25 29.61 -0.72 -24.46
CA GLU A 25 28.79 -1.11 -23.32
C GLU A 25 27.39 -1.35 -23.86
N LYS A 26 27.07 -2.62 -24.10
CA LYS A 26 25.72 -3.05 -24.43
C LYS A 26 24.85 -2.63 -23.25
N LYS A 27 23.98 -1.63 -23.41
CA LYS A 27 23.07 -1.12 -22.37
C LYS A 27 22.31 -2.31 -21.78
N MET A 28 22.75 -2.82 -20.62
CA MET A 28 22.08 -3.95 -19.98
C MET A 28 20.68 -3.50 -19.61
N THR A 29 19.71 -4.23 -20.13
CA THR A 29 18.30 -3.88 -20.07
C THR A 29 17.57 -5.03 -19.41
N THR A 30 16.83 -4.74 -18.34
CA THR A 30 15.98 -5.73 -17.67
C THR A 30 14.53 -5.30 -17.80
N THR A 31 13.70 -6.20 -18.31
CA THR A 31 12.25 -5.99 -18.42
C THR A 31 11.56 -6.69 -17.26
N LEU A 32 10.66 -5.99 -16.57
CA LEU A 32 9.87 -6.50 -15.46
C LEU A 32 8.38 -6.30 -15.77
N THR A 33 7.60 -7.38 -15.82
CA THR A 33 6.15 -7.32 -15.98
C THR A 33 5.47 -7.64 -14.65
N VAL A 34 4.75 -6.66 -14.12
CA VAL A 34 4.14 -6.71 -12.79
C VAL A 34 2.63 -6.71 -12.94
N PHE A 35 1.97 -7.59 -12.20
CA PHE A 35 0.53 -7.73 -12.13
C PHE A 35 0.03 -7.46 -10.71
N THR A 36 -1.14 -6.82 -10.57
CA THR A 36 -1.86 -6.74 -9.30
C THR A 36 -3.36 -6.96 -9.45
N LEU A 37 -3.98 -7.59 -8.45
CA LEU A 37 -5.43 -7.81 -8.38
C LEU A 37 -5.89 -8.05 -6.93
N ASN A 38 -6.87 -7.25 -6.48
CA ASN A 38 -7.71 -7.63 -5.36
C ASN A 38 -8.66 -8.76 -5.80
N CYS A 39 -8.46 -9.95 -5.23
CA CYS A 39 -9.15 -11.17 -5.66
C CYS A 39 -10.56 -11.33 -5.07
N TRP A 40 -10.95 -10.49 -4.11
CA TRP A 40 -12.21 -10.59 -3.39
C TRP A 40 -12.48 -12.01 -2.92
N GLY A 41 -11.54 -12.60 -2.17
CA GLY A 41 -11.54 -14.01 -1.80
C GLY A 41 -12.14 -14.29 -0.43
N ILE A 42 -13.11 -13.49 0.04
CA ILE A 42 -13.66 -13.59 1.41
C ILE A 42 -14.50 -14.88 1.53
N PRO A 43 -14.20 -15.78 2.48
CA PRO A 43 -15.00 -16.97 2.71
C PRO A 43 -16.47 -16.63 3.01
N LEU A 44 -17.40 -17.36 2.41
CA LEU A 44 -18.86 -17.23 2.58
C LEU A 44 -19.49 -15.91 2.09
N VAL A 45 -18.72 -14.85 1.89
CA VAL A 45 -19.21 -13.55 1.42
C VAL A 45 -19.05 -13.41 -0.10
N SER A 46 -17.86 -13.69 -0.62
CA SER A 46 -17.55 -13.41 -2.02
C SER A 46 -18.24 -14.41 -2.96
N LYS A 47 -19.01 -13.89 -3.90
CA LYS A 47 -19.75 -14.68 -4.88
C LYS A 47 -18.80 -15.42 -5.83
N HIS A 48 -19.19 -16.63 -6.22
CA HIS A 48 -18.47 -17.50 -7.18
C HIS A 48 -16.97 -17.73 -6.83
N ARG A 49 -16.58 -17.60 -5.55
CA ARG A 49 -15.18 -17.55 -5.12
C ARG A 49 -14.31 -18.66 -5.73
N SER A 50 -14.71 -19.93 -5.60
CA SER A 50 -13.93 -21.06 -6.10
C SER A 50 -13.73 -21.03 -7.63
N ALA A 51 -14.79 -20.68 -8.38
CA ALA A 51 -14.73 -20.58 -9.83
C ALA A 51 -13.82 -19.42 -10.28
N ARG A 52 -13.95 -18.26 -9.62
CA ARG A 52 -13.10 -17.09 -9.88
C ARG A 52 -11.63 -17.34 -9.55
N MET A 53 -11.32 -17.93 -8.39
CA MET A 53 -9.93 -18.26 -8.04
C MET A 53 -9.28 -19.20 -9.05
N CYS A 54 -10.02 -20.21 -9.54
CA CYS A 54 -9.54 -21.07 -10.63
C CYS A 54 -9.31 -20.31 -11.95
N ALA A 55 -10.19 -19.37 -12.30
CA ALA A 55 -10.08 -18.55 -13.50
C ALA A 55 -8.93 -17.54 -13.42
N ILE A 56 -8.74 -16.88 -12.27
CA ILE A 56 -7.60 -16.00 -11.98
C ILE A 56 -6.30 -16.78 -12.14
N ALA A 57 -6.20 -17.96 -11.52
CA ALA A 57 -5.02 -18.81 -11.62
C ALA A 57 -4.71 -19.20 -13.08
N LYS A 58 -5.75 -19.52 -13.87
CA LYS A 58 -5.60 -19.82 -15.30
C LYS A 58 -5.05 -18.62 -16.07
N GLN A 59 -5.66 -17.44 -15.93
CA GLN A 59 -5.20 -16.23 -16.63
C GLN A 59 -3.77 -15.83 -16.26
N LEU A 60 -3.39 -15.98 -14.98
CA LEU A 60 -2.03 -15.75 -14.52
C LEU A 60 -1.03 -16.78 -15.06
N SER A 61 -1.44 -18.03 -15.28
CA SER A 61 -0.58 -19.08 -15.84
C SER A 61 -0.30 -18.95 -17.34
N GLU A 62 -1.17 -18.24 -18.07
CA GLU A 62 -1.11 -18.10 -19.53
C GLU A 62 -0.24 -16.92 -19.99
N LYS A 63 0.11 -16.01 -19.09
CA LYS A 63 0.89 -14.80 -19.40
C LYS A 63 2.24 -14.80 -18.69
N ASP A 64 3.21 -14.15 -19.33
CA ASP A 64 4.59 -14.12 -18.86
C ASP A 64 4.85 -12.97 -17.87
N TYR A 65 4.28 -13.08 -16.67
CA TYR A 65 4.52 -12.12 -15.59
C TYR A 65 5.81 -12.46 -14.84
N ASP A 66 6.53 -11.44 -14.36
CA ASP A 66 7.64 -11.62 -13.42
C ASP A 66 7.12 -11.66 -11.98
N PHE A 67 6.09 -10.87 -11.69
CA PHE A 67 5.49 -10.75 -10.36
C PHE A 67 3.97 -10.62 -10.45
N ALA A 68 3.25 -11.29 -9.54
CA ALA A 68 1.84 -11.07 -9.30
C ALA A 68 1.60 -10.78 -7.81
N CYS A 69 1.13 -9.56 -7.52
CA CYS A 69 0.75 -9.08 -6.19
C CYS A 69 -0.75 -9.24 -6.01
N LEU A 70 -1.19 -10.15 -5.14
CA LEU A 70 -2.61 -10.43 -4.96
C LEU A 70 -3.07 -9.97 -3.57
N GLN A 71 -4.23 -9.31 -3.54
CA GLN A 71 -4.91 -8.92 -2.30
C GLN A 71 -6.18 -9.76 -2.10
N GLU A 72 -6.70 -9.78 -0.88
CA GLU A 72 -7.91 -10.52 -0.49
C GLU A 72 -7.90 -12.03 -0.77
N VAL A 73 -6.72 -12.66 -0.77
CA VAL A 73 -6.58 -14.11 -0.73
C VAL A 73 -6.68 -14.57 0.74
N TRP A 74 -7.89 -14.53 1.31
CA TRP A 74 -8.09 -14.76 2.75
C TRP A 74 -8.01 -16.25 3.14
N ALA A 75 -8.45 -17.16 2.28
CA ALA A 75 -8.43 -18.58 2.58
C ALA A 75 -7.09 -19.22 2.17
N VAL A 76 -6.41 -19.89 3.11
CA VAL A 76 -5.17 -20.63 2.83
C VAL A 76 -5.35 -21.65 1.70
N LYS A 77 -6.51 -22.30 1.61
CA LYS A 77 -6.83 -23.23 0.51
C LYS A 77 -6.82 -22.57 -0.88
N ASP A 78 -7.25 -21.30 -0.96
CA ASP A 78 -7.29 -20.57 -2.23
C ASP A 78 -5.84 -20.16 -2.62
N TYR A 79 -5.01 -19.79 -1.64
CA TYR A 79 -3.56 -19.63 -1.86
C TYR A 79 -2.87 -20.92 -2.33
N GLN A 80 -3.16 -22.07 -1.72
CA GLN A 80 -2.58 -23.35 -2.13
C GLN A 80 -3.04 -23.77 -3.54
N LEU A 81 -4.29 -23.48 -3.91
CA LEU A 81 -4.80 -23.65 -5.28
C LEU A 81 -4.01 -22.81 -6.28
N LEU A 82 -3.83 -21.51 -6.00
CA LEU A 82 -3.03 -20.60 -6.82
C LEU A 82 -1.59 -21.10 -6.94
N LYS A 83 -0.93 -21.43 -5.82
CA LYS A 83 0.43 -21.97 -5.80
C LYS A 83 0.60 -23.22 -6.64
N LYS A 84 -0.34 -24.16 -6.57
CA LYS A 84 -0.30 -25.37 -7.39
C LYS A 84 -0.47 -25.07 -8.88
N LYS A 85 -1.42 -24.19 -9.24
CA LYS A 85 -1.72 -23.87 -10.66
C LYS A 85 -0.66 -22.98 -11.30
N LEU A 86 0.02 -22.15 -10.52
CA LEU A 86 1.03 -21.20 -11.00
C LEU A 86 2.45 -21.76 -10.97
N SER A 87 2.67 -22.99 -10.50
CA SER A 87 4.02 -23.55 -10.33
C SER A 87 4.86 -23.59 -11.61
N GLY A 88 4.23 -23.59 -12.79
CA GLY A 88 4.91 -23.57 -14.08
C GLY A 88 5.32 -22.18 -14.58
N SER A 89 4.63 -21.12 -14.15
CA SER A 89 4.87 -19.73 -14.62
C SER A 89 5.44 -18.82 -13.53
N LEU A 90 4.96 -18.98 -12.28
CA LEU A 90 5.38 -18.23 -11.09
C LEU A 90 5.69 -19.24 -9.95
N PRO A 91 6.80 -20.00 -10.05
CA PRO A 91 7.13 -21.08 -9.12
C PRO A 91 7.40 -20.63 -7.68
N HIS A 92 7.82 -19.38 -7.48
CA HIS A 92 8.13 -18.85 -6.15
C HIS A 92 6.95 -18.06 -5.62
N SER A 93 6.64 -18.22 -4.33
CA SER A 93 5.56 -17.45 -3.71
C SER A 93 5.69 -17.33 -2.21
N HIS A 94 5.10 -16.28 -1.66
CA HIS A 94 4.99 -16.06 -0.23
C HIS A 94 3.59 -15.59 0.15
N TYR A 95 3.03 -16.18 1.20
CA TYR A 95 1.75 -15.80 1.79
C TYR A 95 1.99 -15.11 3.13
N PHE A 96 1.45 -13.91 3.31
CA PHE A 96 1.76 -13.10 4.49
C PHE A 96 0.68 -13.26 5.55
N TYR A 97 1.02 -13.88 6.68
CA TYR A 97 0.11 -14.04 7.80
C TYR A 97 0.05 -12.77 8.65
N SER A 98 -1.16 -12.36 9.08
CA SER A 98 -1.37 -11.18 9.92
C SER A 98 -2.75 -11.21 10.58
N GLY A 99 -2.96 -10.42 11.63
CA GLY A 99 -4.28 -10.20 12.21
C GLY A 99 -4.95 -11.48 12.74
N VAL A 100 -6.29 -11.48 12.70
CA VAL A 100 -7.12 -12.62 13.12
C VAL A 100 -7.40 -13.56 11.94
N LEU A 101 -7.64 -12.99 10.76
CA LEU A 101 -8.06 -13.74 9.57
C LEU A 101 -6.94 -13.96 8.53
N GLY A 102 -5.72 -13.44 8.76
CA GLY A 102 -4.66 -13.36 7.75
C GLY A 102 -4.62 -11.97 7.09
N SER A 103 -3.52 -11.59 6.42
CA SER A 103 -3.43 -10.28 5.72
C SER A 103 -4.22 -10.23 4.40
N GLY A 104 -4.55 -11.39 3.85
CA GLY A 104 -5.07 -11.52 2.49
C GLY A 104 -4.03 -11.27 1.39
N LEU A 105 -2.78 -10.98 1.73
CA LEU A 105 -1.72 -10.68 0.77
C LEU A 105 -0.89 -11.91 0.42
N CYS A 106 -0.58 -12.06 -0.86
CA CYS A 106 0.49 -12.92 -1.33
C CYS A 106 1.20 -12.33 -2.54
N ILE A 107 2.46 -12.72 -2.71
CA ILE A 107 3.26 -12.40 -3.89
C ILE A 107 3.66 -13.72 -4.55
N PHE A 108 3.39 -13.83 -5.85
CA PHE A 108 3.90 -14.88 -6.72
C PHE A 108 4.98 -14.29 -7.63
N SER A 109 6.04 -15.05 -7.89
CA SER A 109 7.16 -14.58 -8.70
C SER A 109 7.74 -15.69 -9.58
N LYS A 110 8.20 -15.28 -10.76
CA LYS A 110 9.07 -16.05 -11.64
C LYS A 110 10.46 -16.24 -11.04
N HIS A 111 10.91 -15.28 -10.24
CA HIS A 111 12.26 -15.19 -9.69
C HIS A 111 12.31 -15.68 -8.25
N VAL A 112 13.49 -16.14 -7.80
CA VAL A 112 13.69 -16.63 -6.43
C VAL A 112 13.55 -15.47 -5.44
N ILE A 113 12.70 -15.64 -4.44
CA ILE A 113 12.53 -14.68 -3.33
C ILE A 113 13.74 -14.81 -2.40
N GLU A 114 14.48 -13.72 -2.20
CA GLU A 114 15.61 -13.70 -1.24
C GLU A 114 15.16 -13.42 0.18
N ASN A 115 14.32 -12.39 0.35
CA ASN A 115 13.78 -11.99 1.65
C ASN A 115 12.30 -11.70 1.53
N ALA A 116 11.56 -11.90 2.63
CA ALA A 116 10.15 -11.56 2.75
C ALA A 116 9.89 -10.88 4.10
N ILE A 117 9.24 -9.72 4.09
CA ILE A 117 8.89 -8.92 5.27
C ILE A 117 7.42 -8.51 5.17
N PHE A 118 6.71 -8.49 6.30
CA PHE A 118 5.38 -7.92 6.40
C PHE A 118 5.35 -6.85 7.49
N HIS A 119 4.88 -5.66 7.15
CA HIS A 119 4.67 -4.55 8.08
C HIS A 119 3.18 -4.32 8.27
N ARG A 120 2.69 -4.66 9.47
CA ARG A 120 1.29 -4.47 9.86
C ARG A 120 1.09 -3.05 10.39
N TRP A 121 0.09 -2.34 9.89
CA TRP A 121 -0.21 -1.01 10.42
C TRP A 121 -0.86 -1.07 11.81
N PRO A 122 -0.50 -0.13 12.71
CA PRO A 122 -1.13 -0.03 14.03
C PRO A 122 -2.64 0.30 13.97
N LEU A 123 -3.06 1.13 13.01
CA LEU A 123 -4.45 1.57 12.85
C LEU A 123 -5.11 0.86 11.67
N ASN A 124 -5.89 -0.18 11.96
CA ASN A 124 -6.59 -1.01 10.96
C ASN A 124 -8.12 -0.94 11.05
N GLY A 125 -8.67 0.05 11.75
CA GLY A 125 -10.13 0.21 11.92
C GLY A 125 -10.60 -0.21 13.31
N TYR A 126 -11.90 -0.50 13.46
CA TYR A 126 -12.52 -0.78 14.77
C TYR A 126 -13.03 -2.21 14.86
N ALA A 127 -12.63 -2.94 15.90
CA ALA A 127 -13.06 -4.33 16.13
C ALA A 127 -14.59 -4.48 16.23
N HIS A 128 -15.27 -3.50 16.85
CA HIS A 128 -16.72 -3.54 17.04
C HIS A 128 -17.52 -3.23 15.77
N LYS A 129 -16.89 -2.73 14.70
CA LYS A 129 -17.53 -2.54 13.39
C LYS A 129 -17.34 -3.78 12.56
N VAL A 130 -18.02 -4.86 12.93
CA VAL A 130 -17.84 -6.21 12.35
C VAL A 130 -18.04 -6.23 10.82
N GLN A 131 -18.92 -5.38 10.31
CA GLN A 131 -19.15 -5.23 8.86
C GLN A 131 -18.00 -4.54 8.12
N HIS A 132 -17.05 -3.94 8.83
CA HIS A 132 -15.87 -3.27 8.30
C HIS A 132 -14.63 -4.14 8.60
N GLY A 133 -14.36 -5.10 7.72
CA GLY A 133 -13.48 -6.24 7.97
C GLY A 133 -11.99 -5.93 8.19
N ASP A 134 -11.54 -4.71 7.92
CA ASP A 134 -10.13 -4.28 7.91
C ASP A 134 -9.39 -4.61 9.22
N TRP A 135 -10.07 -4.46 10.36
CA TRP A 135 -9.46 -4.70 11.67
C TRP A 135 -9.08 -6.18 11.84
N PHE A 136 -9.94 -7.09 11.36
CA PHE A 136 -9.74 -8.54 11.47
C PHE A 136 -8.67 -9.05 10.51
N GLY A 137 -8.54 -8.41 9.34
CA GLY A 137 -7.52 -8.74 8.34
C GLY A 137 -6.10 -8.32 8.74
N GLY A 138 -5.93 -7.43 9.72
CA GLY A 138 -4.59 -6.94 10.08
C GLY A 138 -3.83 -6.40 8.87
N LYS A 139 -4.45 -5.47 8.14
CA LYS A 139 -3.90 -4.89 6.90
C LYS A 139 -2.50 -4.31 7.09
N GLY A 140 -1.73 -4.30 6.01
CA GLY A 140 -0.33 -3.93 6.00
C GLY A 140 0.26 -3.87 4.59
N ILE A 141 1.58 -3.69 4.55
CA ILE A 141 2.42 -3.76 3.35
C ILE A 141 3.35 -4.98 3.45
N ALA A 142 3.37 -5.78 2.39
CA ALA A 142 4.30 -6.87 2.21
C ALA A 142 5.46 -6.44 1.32
N LEU A 143 6.67 -6.96 1.57
CA LEU A 143 7.87 -6.76 0.76
C LEU A 143 8.51 -8.12 0.48
N CYS A 144 8.82 -8.39 -0.80
CA CYS A 144 9.78 -9.40 -1.22
C CYS A 144 10.97 -8.74 -1.95
N THR A 145 12.18 -9.25 -1.72
CA THR A 145 13.39 -8.80 -2.44
C THR A 145 13.91 -9.89 -3.39
N PHE A 146 14.54 -9.47 -4.48
CA PHE A 146 15.01 -10.34 -5.56
C PHE A 146 16.32 -9.81 -6.15
N ILE A 147 17.14 -10.73 -6.67
CA ILE A 147 18.23 -10.42 -7.60
C ILE A 147 17.83 -10.92 -8.99
N ILE A 148 17.66 -9.99 -9.92
CA ILE A 148 17.32 -10.30 -11.32
C ILE A 148 18.45 -9.78 -12.19
N ASN A 149 19.18 -10.69 -12.81
CA ASN A 149 20.45 -10.41 -13.46
C ASN A 149 21.45 -9.77 -12.48
N THR A 150 21.66 -8.46 -12.57
CA THR A 150 22.53 -7.67 -11.67
C THR A 150 21.73 -6.62 -10.88
N LEU A 151 20.40 -6.63 -10.98
CA LEU A 151 19.53 -5.66 -10.32
C LEU A 151 18.97 -6.23 -9.01
N LYS A 152 19.06 -5.42 -7.96
CA LYS A 152 18.30 -5.58 -6.71
C LYS A 152 16.91 -5.01 -6.89
N VAL A 153 15.91 -5.88 -6.84
CA VAL A 153 14.51 -5.53 -7.06
C VAL A 153 13.73 -5.74 -5.77
N ASN A 154 13.05 -4.69 -5.31
CA ASN A 154 12.05 -4.79 -4.26
C ASN A 154 10.66 -4.81 -4.88
N VAL A 155 9.81 -5.73 -4.45
CA VAL A 155 8.39 -5.77 -4.83
C VAL A 155 7.55 -5.69 -3.58
N TYR A 156 6.71 -4.65 -3.52
CA TYR A 156 5.77 -4.43 -2.43
C TYR A 156 4.36 -4.76 -2.88
N ASN A 157 3.60 -5.42 -2.00
CA ASN A 157 2.17 -5.65 -2.15
C ASN A 157 1.42 -4.92 -1.01
N VAL A 158 0.49 -4.03 -1.37
CA VAL A 158 -0.23 -3.18 -0.41
C VAL A 158 -1.73 -3.44 -0.50
N HIS A 159 -2.41 -3.48 0.65
CA HIS A 159 -3.86 -3.41 0.72
C HIS A 159 -4.28 -2.47 1.84
N MET A 160 -4.52 -1.20 1.51
CA MET A 160 -4.86 -0.14 2.49
C MET A 160 -6.30 -0.22 2.97
N HIS A 161 -6.63 0.51 4.03
CA HIS A 161 -7.97 0.52 4.61
C HIS A 161 -9.02 1.08 3.65
N ALA A 162 -10.14 0.37 3.54
CA ALA A 162 -11.20 0.72 2.60
C ALA A 162 -11.96 2.00 3.01
N GLU A 163 -12.47 2.73 2.02
CA GLU A 163 -13.35 3.87 2.24
C GLU A 163 -14.82 3.45 2.30
N TYR A 164 -15.28 3.16 3.51
CA TYR A 164 -16.66 2.71 3.75
C TYR A 164 -17.74 3.81 3.64
N SER A 165 -17.37 5.08 3.49
CA SER A 165 -18.32 6.20 3.52
C SER A 165 -17.82 7.41 2.73
N PRO A 166 -17.82 7.34 1.38
CA PRO A 166 -17.41 8.46 0.54
C PRO A 166 -18.39 9.65 0.60
N GLU A 167 -19.68 9.39 0.85
CA GLU A 167 -20.75 10.42 0.88
C GLU A 167 -21.04 10.97 2.30
N GLY A 168 -20.27 10.58 3.32
CA GLY A 168 -20.51 10.93 4.72
C GLY A 168 -19.23 11.31 5.49
N PRO A 169 -19.30 11.60 6.80
CA PRO A 169 -18.12 11.90 7.60
C PRO A 169 -17.17 10.71 7.57
N ASN A 170 -16.02 10.87 6.91
CA ASN A 170 -15.01 9.83 6.79
C ASN A 170 -14.31 9.60 8.14
N LYS A 171 -14.93 8.77 8.96
CA LYS A 171 -14.46 8.37 10.30
C LYS A 171 -13.10 7.64 10.28
N TYR A 172 -12.65 7.18 9.12
CA TYR A 172 -11.39 6.46 8.95
C TYR A 172 -10.31 7.28 8.26
N LEU A 173 -10.56 8.55 7.92
CA LEU A 173 -9.59 9.34 7.16
C LEU A 173 -8.25 9.43 7.89
N ALA A 174 -8.27 9.65 9.21
CA ALA A 174 -7.05 9.65 10.02
C ALA A 174 -6.35 8.28 10.03
N HIS A 175 -7.08 7.16 9.99
CA HIS A 175 -6.49 5.82 9.89
C HIS A 175 -5.84 5.62 8.51
N ARG A 176 -6.57 5.93 7.42
CA ARG A 176 -6.08 5.80 6.04
C ARG A 176 -4.84 6.66 5.79
N VAL A 177 -4.86 7.91 6.23
CA VAL A 177 -3.71 8.83 6.12
C VAL A 177 -2.53 8.33 6.96
N SER A 178 -2.78 7.82 8.17
CA SER A 178 -1.75 7.20 9.01
C SER A 178 -1.10 6.00 8.32
N GLN A 179 -1.91 5.13 7.70
CA GLN A 179 -1.41 4.00 6.92
C GLN A 179 -0.62 4.47 5.70
N ALA A 180 -1.07 5.51 4.99
CA ALA A 180 -0.37 6.06 3.82
C ALA A 180 1.03 6.55 4.21
N PHE A 181 1.11 7.33 5.28
CA PHE A 181 2.37 7.87 5.76
C PHE A 181 3.32 6.78 6.30
N ASP A 182 2.81 5.84 7.10
CA ASP A 182 3.59 4.71 7.61
C ASP A 182 4.11 3.81 6.47
N THR A 183 3.26 3.55 5.46
CA THR A 183 3.65 2.85 4.23
C THR A 183 4.75 3.60 3.48
N ALA A 184 4.61 4.92 3.35
CA ALA A 184 5.58 5.73 2.64
C ALA A 184 6.95 5.71 3.33
N GLN A 185 6.98 5.84 4.66
CA GLN A 185 8.21 5.72 5.45
C GLN A 185 8.83 4.33 5.33
N PHE A 186 8.01 3.27 5.41
CA PHE A 186 8.49 1.90 5.25
C PHE A 186 9.18 1.70 3.91
N ILE A 187 8.56 2.16 2.81
CA ILE A 187 9.16 2.10 1.46
C ILE A 187 10.43 2.96 1.40
N HIS A 188 10.39 4.18 1.93
CA HIS A 188 11.54 5.08 1.92
C HIS A 188 12.78 4.41 2.55
N VAL A 189 12.63 3.82 3.73
CA VAL A 189 13.73 3.16 4.46
C VAL A 189 14.17 1.86 3.79
N THR A 190 13.23 1.02 3.37
CA THR A 190 13.54 -0.32 2.83
C THR A 190 13.98 -0.32 1.37
N SER A 191 13.72 0.76 0.63
CA SER A 191 14.15 0.91 -0.78
C SER A 191 15.58 1.43 -0.96
N ALA A 192 16.27 1.85 0.11
CA ALA A 192 17.55 2.55 0.03
C ALA A 192 18.65 1.81 -0.76
N TYR A 193 18.62 0.48 -0.76
CA TYR A 193 19.63 -0.36 -1.42
C TYR A 193 19.11 -1.12 -2.65
N ALA A 194 17.88 -0.85 -3.09
CA ALA A 194 17.30 -1.46 -4.27
C ALA A 194 17.61 -0.63 -5.52
N ASP A 195 17.97 -1.27 -6.63
CA ASP A 195 18.11 -0.60 -7.93
C ASP A 195 16.73 -0.15 -8.45
N ILE A 196 15.69 -0.93 -8.18
CA ILE A 196 14.31 -0.59 -8.45
C ILE A 196 13.39 -1.16 -7.37
N SER A 197 12.44 -0.35 -6.94
CA SER A 197 11.34 -0.72 -6.07
C SER A 197 10.03 -0.59 -6.84
N VAL A 198 9.22 -1.65 -6.87
CA VAL A 198 7.88 -1.64 -7.46
C VAL A 198 6.86 -1.82 -6.34
N VAL A 199 5.91 -0.90 -6.25
CA VAL A 199 4.84 -0.92 -5.26
C VAL A 199 3.52 -1.16 -5.99
N ALA A 200 2.89 -2.29 -5.72
CA ALA A 200 1.65 -2.68 -6.38
C ALA A 200 0.58 -3.04 -5.35
N GLY A 201 -0.69 -2.82 -5.67
CA GLY A 201 -1.77 -3.27 -4.82
C GLY A 201 -3.03 -2.43 -4.89
N ASP A 202 -3.92 -2.72 -3.94
CA ASP A 202 -5.16 -1.97 -3.71
C ASP A 202 -4.87 -0.88 -2.67
N PHE A 203 -4.70 0.35 -3.15
CA PHE A 203 -4.39 1.48 -2.27
C PHE A 203 -5.66 2.07 -1.67
N ASN A 204 -6.84 1.60 -2.08
CA ASN A 204 -8.13 2.16 -1.70
C ASN A 204 -8.16 3.70 -1.82
N ALA A 205 -7.41 4.28 -2.78
CA ALA A 205 -7.23 5.71 -2.94
C ALA A 205 -7.05 6.07 -4.42
N GLU A 206 -7.73 7.12 -4.85
CA GLU A 206 -7.61 7.67 -6.21
C GLU A 206 -6.42 8.65 -6.29
N PRO A 207 -5.87 8.94 -7.48
CA PRO A 207 -4.71 9.82 -7.62
C PRO A 207 -4.84 11.22 -6.99
N ALA A 208 -6.07 11.75 -6.89
CA ALA A 208 -6.33 13.04 -6.26
C ALA A 208 -6.36 12.97 -4.71
N ASP A 209 -6.56 11.79 -4.14
CA ASP A 209 -6.72 11.61 -2.69
C ASP A 209 -5.43 11.91 -1.93
N LEU A 210 -5.58 12.41 -0.71
CA LEU A 210 -4.46 12.69 0.18
C LEU A 210 -3.60 11.45 0.46
N CYS A 211 -4.22 10.28 0.64
CA CYS A 211 -3.49 9.04 0.92
C CYS A 211 -2.56 8.67 -0.24
N TYR A 212 -3.06 8.81 -1.48
CA TYR A 212 -2.26 8.59 -2.67
C TYR A 212 -1.12 9.60 -2.79
N ARG A 213 -1.40 10.90 -2.60
CA ARG A 213 -0.37 11.96 -2.67
C ARG A 213 0.73 11.78 -1.63
N VAL A 214 0.39 11.38 -0.41
CA VAL A 214 1.39 11.08 0.64
C VAL A 214 2.32 9.95 0.19
N LEU A 215 1.78 8.86 -0.38
CA LEU A 215 2.59 7.75 -0.91
C LEU A 215 3.48 8.21 -2.05
N GLU A 216 2.91 8.89 -3.05
CA GLU A 216 3.63 9.32 -4.24
C GLU A 216 4.80 10.25 -3.90
N GLN A 217 4.54 11.24 -3.04
CA GLN A 217 5.50 12.29 -2.75
C GLN A 217 6.54 11.82 -1.73
N HIS A 218 6.12 11.26 -0.59
CA HIS A 218 7.04 10.96 0.51
C HIS A 218 7.88 9.68 0.29
N ALA A 219 7.36 8.70 -0.45
CA ALA A 219 8.12 7.50 -0.81
C ALA A 219 8.88 7.63 -2.13
N ASP A 220 8.89 8.82 -2.73
CA ASP A 220 9.46 9.10 -4.04
C ASP A 220 8.94 8.22 -5.19
N LEU A 221 7.66 7.83 -5.16
CA LEU A 221 7.09 6.94 -6.17
C LEU A 221 6.68 7.68 -7.45
N LEU A 222 6.75 6.98 -8.57
CA LEU A 222 6.25 7.41 -9.87
C LEU A 222 5.13 6.47 -10.32
N ASN A 223 3.98 7.03 -10.69
CA ASN A 223 2.85 6.23 -11.16
C ASN A 223 3.05 5.76 -12.60
N THR A 224 2.98 4.44 -12.80
CA THR A 224 3.08 3.83 -14.14
C THR A 224 1.96 4.27 -15.08
N PHE A 225 0.74 4.49 -14.59
CA PHE A 225 -0.38 5.01 -15.38
C PHE A 225 -0.07 6.40 -15.95
N CYS A 226 0.38 7.35 -15.12
CA CYS A 226 0.72 8.71 -15.57
C CYS A 226 1.92 8.73 -16.53
N MET A 227 2.86 7.80 -16.37
CA MET A 227 3.99 7.67 -17.30
C MET A 227 3.57 7.02 -18.61
N ALA A 228 2.65 6.05 -18.56
CA ALA A 228 2.08 5.40 -19.73
C ALA A 228 1.15 6.33 -20.51
N SER A 229 0.28 7.11 -19.86
CA SER A 229 -0.69 7.99 -20.53
C SER A 229 -0.04 9.12 -21.35
N LYS A 230 1.19 9.50 -21.01
CA LYS A 230 2.02 10.41 -21.83
C LYS A 230 2.44 9.78 -23.17
N VAL A 231 2.40 8.45 -23.25
CA VAL A 231 2.83 7.65 -24.41
C VAL A 231 1.63 6.99 -25.11
N PHE A 232 0.57 6.66 -24.35
CA PHE A 232 -0.61 5.95 -24.80
C PHE A 232 -1.86 6.79 -24.52
N ASN A 233 -2.73 6.93 -25.52
CA ASN A 233 -3.95 7.72 -25.40
C ASN A 233 -5.04 6.90 -24.69
N ASP A 234 -4.93 6.75 -23.37
CA ASP A 234 -5.83 5.92 -22.56
C ASP A 234 -6.74 6.76 -21.66
N ASN A 235 -8.03 6.77 -21.99
CA ASN A 235 -9.05 7.52 -21.27
C ASN A 235 -9.48 6.76 -20.01
N GLY A 236 -8.72 6.90 -18.92
CA GLY A 236 -9.12 6.58 -17.54
C GLY A 236 -9.68 5.17 -17.32
N MET A 237 -8.89 4.27 -16.73
CA MET A 237 -9.32 2.90 -16.44
C MET A 237 -9.67 2.73 -14.96
N GLY A 238 -10.95 2.91 -14.61
CA GLY A 238 -11.42 2.58 -13.27
C GLY A 238 -11.28 1.09 -12.98
N THR A 239 -10.72 0.77 -11.82
CA THR A 239 -10.39 -0.57 -11.36
C THR A 239 -11.44 -1.14 -10.42
N ASN A 240 -12.34 -0.30 -9.89
CA ASN A 240 -13.44 -0.72 -9.01
C ASN A 240 -14.72 0.08 -9.31
N GLU A 241 -15.89 -0.50 -9.00
CA GLU A 241 -17.21 0.12 -9.22
C GLU A 241 -17.49 0.61 -10.65
N CYS A 242 -16.77 0.10 -11.65
CA CYS A 242 -16.90 0.52 -13.05
C CYS A 242 -17.99 -0.28 -13.78
N ILE A 243 -18.61 0.33 -14.80
CA ILE A 243 -19.70 -0.29 -15.60
C ILE A 243 -19.32 -1.63 -16.24
N ARG A 244 -18.02 -1.82 -16.49
CA ARG A 244 -17.48 -3.05 -17.08
C ARG A 244 -17.43 -4.21 -16.08
N ASN A 245 -17.54 -3.99 -14.77
CA ASN A 245 -17.48 -5.04 -13.76
C ASN A 245 -18.88 -5.59 -13.44
N SER A 246 -19.06 -6.92 -13.45
CA SER A 246 -20.38 -7.53 -13.18
C SER A 246 -20.85 -7.41 -11.72
N TYR A 247 -19.94 -7.13 -10.80
CA TYR A 247 -20.23 -7.01 -9.37
C TYR A 247 -20.36 -5.56 -8.91
N ALA A 248 -20.17 -4.59 -9.80
CA ALA A 248 -20.29 -3.18 -9.47
C ALA A 248 -21.71 -2.84 -8.98
N CYS A 249 -21.79 -2.01 -7.95
CA CYS A 249 -23.05 -1.52 -7.42
C CYS A 249 -23.77 -0.66 -8.48
N PRO A 250 -25.02 -0.95 -8.85
CA PRO A 250 -25.74 -0.18 -9.88
C PRO A 250 -25.82 1.32 -9.57
N LYS A 251 -25.98 1.70 -8.30
CA LYS A 251 -26.00 3.11 -7.87
C LYS A 251 -24.64 3.78 -8.07
N ALA A 252 -23.54 3.10 -7.73
CA ALA A 252 -22.20 3.63 -7.94
C ALA A 252 -21.89 3.83 -9.42
N VAL A 253 -22.26 2.83 -10.26
CA VAL A 253 -22.11 2.90 -11.72
C VAL A 253 -22.94 4.04 -12.32
N GLN A 254 -24.15 4.28 -11.82
CA GLN A 254 -24.99 5.39 -12.28
C GLN A 254 -24.34 6.75 -11.98
N ASN A 255 -23.70 6.89 -10.81
CA ASN A 255 -23.04 8.12 -10.40
C ASN A 255 -21.70 8.34 -11.12
N CYS A 256 -20.90 7.28 -11.29
CA CYS A 256 -19.62 7.31 -11.98
C CYS A 256 -19.44 6.04 -12.84
N PRO A 257 -19.86 6.07 -14.12
CA PRO A 257 -19.81 4.88 -14.98
C PRO A 257 -18.39 4.35 -15.21
N GLN A 258 -17.38 5.24 -15.17
CA GLN A 258 -15.98 4.85 -15.34
C GLN A 258 -15.42 4.13 -14.10
N GLY A 259 -16.09 4.23 -12.95
CA GLY A 259 -15.62 3.70 -11.68
C GLY A 259 -14.45 4.49 -11.09
N LYS A 260 -13.82 3.92 -10.06
CA LYS A 260 -12.70 4.51 -9.32
C LYS A 260 -11.40 3.82 -9.68
N GLN A 261 -10.30 4.58 -9.71
CA GLN A 261 -8.96 4.00 -9.92
C GLN A 261 -8.23 3.88 -8.58
N ILE A 262 -8.35 2.71 -7.93
CA ILE A 262 -7.81 2.47 -6.59
C ILE A 262 -6.75 1.36 -6.53
N ASP A 263 -6.59 0.60 -7.62
CA ASP A 263 -5.54 -0.40 -7.78
C ASP A 263 -4.41 0.20 -8.63
N HIS A 264 -3.20 0.19 -8.09
CA HIS A 264 -2.07 0.91 -8.69
C HIS A 264 -0.81 0.06 -8.78
N ILE A 265 0.03 0.40 -9.77
CA ILE A 265 1.43 -0.02 -9.83
C ILE A 265 2.28 1.25 -9.92
N MET A 266 3.15 1.44 -8.95
CA MET A 266 4.11 2.54 -8.90
C MET A 266 5.53 2.00 -8.83
N TYR A 267 6.51 2.84 -9.13
CA TYR A 267 7.92 2.47 -8.99
C TYR A 267 8.79 3.60 -8.47
N LYS A 268 9.93 3.24 -7.89
CA LYS A 268 11.05 4.11 -7.56
C LYS A 268 12.32 3.48 -8.13
N ALA A 269 13.12 4.28 -8.82
CA ALA A 269 14.40 3.86 -9.38
C ALA A 269 15.55 4.46 -8.56
N ALA A 270 16.63 3.72 -8.37
CA ALA A 270 17.85 4.26 -7.79
C ALA A 270 18.53 5.28 -8.71
N ILE A 271 19.43 6.07 -8.13
CA ILE A 271 20.32 6.94 -8.90
C ILE A 271 21.12 6.09 -9.90
N GLY A 272 21.26 6.59 -11.14
CA GLY A 272 21.93 5.87 -12.22
C GLY A 272 21.06 4.79 -12.88
N LYS A 273 19.76 4.70 -12.55
CA LYS A 273 18.79 3.86 -13.25
C LYS A 273 17.75 4.71 -13.96
N GLU A 274 17.41 4.28 -15.18
CA GLU A 274 16.33 4.85 -15.98
C GLU A 274 15.26 3.77 -16.18
N VAL A 275 14.00 4.15 -15.99
CA VAL A 275 12.85 3.25 -16.17
C VAL A 275 11.94 3.80 -17.26
N LYS A 276 11.68 2.98 -18.27
CA LYS A 276 10.66 3.25 -19.29
C LYS A 276 9.46 2.34 -19.07
N VAL A 277 8.26 2.93 -19.03
CA VAL A 277 7.01 2.15 -19.01
C VAL A 277 6.68 1.75 -20.45
N LEU A 278 6.73 0.46 -20.75
CA LEU A 278 6.41 -0.08 -22.08
C LEU A 278 4.92 -0.32 -22.27
N SER A 279 4.22 -0.70 -21.21
CA SER A 279 2.78 -0.97 -21.27
C SER A 279 2.18 -0.77 -19.89
N TYR A 280 0.91 -0.37 -19.90
CA TYR A 280 0.04 -0.30 -18.73
C TYR A 280 -1.37 -0.66 -19.22
N GLY A 281 -2.13 -1.45 -18.45
CA GLY A 281 -3.46 -1.84 -18.88
C GLY A 281 -4.19 -2.79 -17.94
N LEU A 282 -5.47 -3.03 -18.25
CA LEU A 282 -6.28 -4.07 -17.61
C LEU A 282 -6.09 -5.38 -18.39
N PRO A 283 -5.30 -6.35 -17.88
CA PRO A 283 -4.86 -7.48 -18.68
C PRO A 283 -5.93 -8.57 -18.84
N PHE A 284 -6.99 -8.55 -18.05
CA PHE A 284 -8.03 -9.58 -18.05
C PHE A 284 -9.21 -9.19 -18.96
N PRO A 285 -9.85 -10.17 -19.62
CA PRO A 285 -11.14 -9.95 -20.27
C PRO A 285 -12.19 -9.46 -19.28
N LYS A 286 -13.23 -8.79 -19.78
CA LYS A 286 -14.34 -8.27 -18.94
C LYS A 286 -15.03 -9.37 -18.12
N ARG A 287 -15.07 -10.61 -18.61
CA ARG A 287 -15.77 -11.74 -17.99
C ARG A 287 -14.89 -12.98 -17.96
N VAL A 288 -15.16 -13.85 -17.00
CA VAL A 288 -14.60 -15.20 -16.98
C VAL A 288 -15.12 -15.96 -18.19
N ALA A 289 -14.24 -16.71 -18.86
CA ALA A 289 -14.58 -17.41 -20.10
C ALA A 289 -15.81 -18.34 -19.92
N GLY A 290 -16.85 -18.12 -20.74
CA GLY A 290 -18.10 -18.88 -20.68
C GLY A 290 -19.00 -18.54 -19.48
N GLN A 291 -18.74 -17.44 -18.77
CA GLN A 291 -19.51 -17.00 -17.60
C GLN A 291 -20.00 -15.56 -17.78
N ASP A 292 -21.04 -15.19 -17.05
CA ASP A 292 -21.63 -13.85 -17.02
C ASP A 292 -21.01 -12.93 -15.96
N PHE A 293 -20.07 -13.45 -15.17
CA PHE A 293 -19.40 -12.73 -14.09
C PHE A 293 -17.92 -12.40 -14.34
N SER A 294 -17.45 -11.33 -13.69
CA SER A 294 -16.06 -10.83 -13.69
C SER A 294 -15.11 -11.68 -12.83
N TYR A 295 -13.80 -11.51 -13.03
CA TYR A 295 -12.78 -12.23 -12.25
C TYR A 295 -12.72 -11.81 -10.78
N SER A 296 -13.05 -10.55 -10.49
CA SER A 296 -13.22 -9.99 -9.16
C SER A 296 -14.21 -8.81 -9.23
N ASP A 297 -14.60 -8.24 -8.09
CA ASP A 297 -15.25 -6.92 -8.04
C ASP A 297 -14.26 -5.76 -8.30
N HIS A 298 -12.95 -6.10 -8.34
CA HIS A 298 -11.89 -5.28 -8.90
C HIS A 298 -11.44 -5.76 -10.30
N GLU A 299 -10.81 -4.88 -11.03
CA GLU A 299 -10.17 -5.14 -12.31
C GLU A 299 -8.66 -5.23 -12.10
N ALA A 300 -8.05 -6.24 -12.70
CA ALA A 300 -6.60 -6.42 -12.60
C ALA A 300 -5.86 -5.26 -13.29
N VAL A 301 -4.68 -4.93 -12.79
CA VAL A 301 -3.76 -3.95 -13.41
C VAL A 301 -2.44 -4.65 -13.72
N SER A 302 -1.86 -4.34 -14.89
CA SER A 302 -0.54 -4.83 -15.30
C SER A 302 0.28 -3.69 -15.88
N ALA A 303 1.58 -3.71 -15.60
CA ALA A 303 2.53 -2.79 -16.20
C ALA A 303 3.84 -3.52 -16.56
N THR A 304 4.44 -3.15 -17.70
CA THR A 304 5.79 -3.62 -18.09
C THR A 304 6.77 -2.46 -17.99
N LEU A 305 7.80 -2.65 -17.17
CA LEU A 305 8.87 -1.69 -16.91
C LEU A 305 10.15 -2.18 -17.56
N VAL A 306 10.86 -1.28 -18.25
CA VAL A 306 12.20 -1.54 -18.77
C VAL A 306 13.19 -0.69 -17.99
N VAL A 307 14.06 -1.38 -17.26
CA VAL A 307 15.11 -0.79 -16.43
C VAL A 307 16.43 -0.85 -17.18
N THR A 308 17.10 0.29 -17.28
CA THR A 308 18.41 0.41 -17.90
C THR A 308 19.36 1.22 -17.02
N ASN A 309 20.66 0.99 -17.16
CA ASN A 309 21.65 1.88 -16.57
C ASN A 309 21.60 3.23 -17.29
N SER A 310 21.56 4.31 -16.51
CA SER A 310 21.68 5.68 -17.00
C SER A 310 23.10 6.19 -16.73
N PRO A 311 23.83 6.70 -17.74
CA PRO A 311 25.13 7.32 -17.54
C PRO A 311 25.05 8.73 -16.93
N SER A 312 23.85 9.25 -16.64
CA SER A 312 23.66 10.54 -15.98
C SER A 312 23.43 10.37 -14.48
N ASP A 313 24.04 11.25 -13.67
CA ASP A 313 23.76 11.50 -12.24
C ASP A 313 22.33 12.03 -11.98
N GLY A 314 21.37 11.70 -12.84
CA GLY A 314 20.11 12.40 -13.00
C GLY A 314 18.99 11.93 -12.10
N PHE A 315 19.19 11.89 -10.78
CA PHE A 315 18.07 12.18 -9.88
C PHE A 315 18.26 13.60 -9.36
N GLN A 316 17.87 14.58 -10.17
CA GLN A 316 17.66 15.93 -9.68
C GLN A 316 16.29 15.93 -9.00
N PRO A 317 16.21 16.01 -7.65
CA PRO A 317 14.92 16.22 -7.00
C PRO A 317 14.31 17.48 -7.60
N GLN A 318 13.21 17.33 -8.34
CA GLN A 318 12.54 18.47 -8.94
C GLN A 318 12.10 19.39 -7.81
N LYS A 319 12.52 20.66 -7.85
CA LYS A 319 12.22 21.68 -6.84
C LYS A 319 10.71 21.81 -6.50
N ASN A 320 9.84 21.46 -7.45
CA ASN A 320 8.39 21.43 -7.26
C ASN A 320 7.91 20.25 -6.38
N ARG A 321 8.61 19.11 -6.44
CA ARG A 321 8.29 17.91 -5.68
C ARG A 321 8.39 18.12 -4.16
N CYS A 322 9.42 18.87 -3.74
CA CYS A 322 9.59 19.23 -2.33
C CYS A 322 8.41 20.08 -1.79
N LYS A 323 7.85 20.98 -2.61
CA LYS A 323 6.67 21.77 -2.21
C LYS A 323 5.39 20.93 -2.13
N GLU A 324 5.18 20.05 -3.11
CA GLU A 324 4.02 19.15 -3.14
C GLU A 324 4.05 18.13 -2.00
N GLU A 325 5.23 17.61 -1.68
CA GLU A 325 5.46 16.74 -0.52
C GLU A 325 5.10 17.47 0.78
N LEU A 326 5.68 18.65 1.02
CA LEU A 326 5.38 19.44 2.21
C LEU A 326 3.89 19.80 2.34
N ALA A 327 3.22 20.10 1.23
CA ALA A 327 1.79 20.36 1.22
C ALA A 327 0.98 19.10 1.59
N ALA A 328 1.30 17.94 0.99
CA ALA A 328 0.64 16.68 1.28
C ALA A 328 0.87 16.25 2.74
N LEU A 329 2.09 16.34 3.25
CA LEU A 329 2.43 15.99 4.64
C LEU A 329 1.82 16.98 5.64
N GLY A 330 1.76 18.27 5.31
CA GLY A 330 1.07 19.28 6.13
C GLY A 330 -0.43 19.01 6.25
N GLU A 331 -1.08 18.67 5.14
CA GLU A 331 -2.49 18.28 5.11
C GLU A 331 -2.72 16.96 5.88
N ALA A 332 -1.83 15.97 5.70
CA ALA A 332 -1.87 14.70 6.42
C ALA A 332 -1.82 14.92 7.94
N ARG A 333 -0.90 15.78 8.40
CA ARG A 333 -0.79 16.14 9.81
C ARG A 333 -2.03 16.84 10.33
N ALA A 334 -2.65 17.73 9.55
CA ALA A 334 -3.90 18.39 9.95
C ALA A 334 -5.04 17.37 10.15
N VAL A 335 -5.12 16.36 9.28
CA VAL A 335 -6.08 15.24 9.41
C VAL A 335 -5.80 14.42 10.67
N VAL A 336 -4.55 14.03 10.92
CA VAL A 336 -4.17 13.23 12.10
C VAL A 336 -4.44 14.01 13.39
N SER A 337 -4.10 15.30 13.42
CA SER A 337 -4.41 16.22 14.53
C SER A 337 -5.92 16.36 14.78
N LYS A 338 -6.74 16.36 13.72
CA LYS A 338 -8.21 16.29 13.87
C LYS A 338 -8.65 14.94 14.46
N GLY A 339 -8.05 13.83 14.02
CA GLY A 339 -8.28 12.49 14.58
C GLY A 339 -7.97 12.42 16.08
N LEU A 340 -6.83 12.95 16.52
CA LEU A 340 -6.45 13.01 17.95
C LEU A 340 -7.48 13.76 18.81
N ARG A 341 -8.04 14.86 18.29
CA ARG A 341 -9.11 15.60 18.95
C ARG A 341 -10.40 14.78 19.03
N SER A 342 -10.76 14.07 17.95
CA SER A 342 -11.92 13.17 17.93
C SER A 342 -11.79 12.06 18.98
N VAL A 343 -10.66 11.36 18.99
CA VAL A 343 -10.41 10.25 19.95
C VAL A 343 -10.43 10.74 21.40
N SER A 344 -10.00 11.98 21.65
CA SER A 344 -10.08 12.62 22.96
C SER A 344 -11.51 12.95 23.37
N PHE A 345 -12.35 13.39 22.43
CA PHE A 345 -13.77 13.61 22.65
C PHE A 345 -14.51 12.29 22.89
N ASP A 346 -14.26 11.28 22.06
CA ASP A 346 -14.87 9.95 22.16
C ASP A 346 -14.59 9.30 23.52
N ARG A 347 -13.37 9.44 24.06
CA ARG A 347 -13.08 8.99 25.43
C ARG A 347 -13.96 9.65 26.46
N LYS A 348 -14.18 10.97 26.39
CA LYS A 348 -15.05 11.68 27.35
C LYS A 348 -16.49 11.17 27.22
N ALA A 349 -16.98 11.00 26.00
CA ALA A 349 -18.32 10.48 25.73
C ALA A 349 -18.50 9.05 26.27
N TYR A 350 -17.57 8.13 25.98
CA TYR A 350 -17.62 6.76 26.49
C TYR A 350 -17.44 6.69 28.02
N SER A 351 -16.62 7.56 28.60
CA SER A 351 -16.45 7.64 30.07
C SER A 351 -17.74 8.10 30.75
N LEU A 352 -18.41 9.13 30.19
CA LEU A 352 -19.71 9.59 30.69
C LEU A 352 -20.78 8.51 30.55
N ALA A 353 -20.84 7.84 29.40
CA ALA A 353 -21.76 6.72 29.19
C ALA A 353 -21.52 5.59 30.20
N SER A 354 -20.25 5.24 30.46
CA SER A 354 -19.88 4.25 31.49
C SER A 354 -20.36 4.67 32.87
N ALA A 355 -20.17 5.94 33.26
CA ALA A 355 -20.62 6.46 34.54
C ALA A 355 -22.16 6.41 34.68
N CYS A 356 -22.90 6.81 33.64
CA CYS A 356 -24.36 6.72 33.61
C CYS A 356 -24.86 5.26 33.75
N LEU A 357 -24.20 4.31 33.08
CA LEU A 357 -24.55 2.88 33.17
C LEU A 357 -24.27 2.31 34.56
N ILE A 358 -23.15 2.70 35.19
CA ILE A 358 -22.85 2.33 36.58
C ILE A 358 -23.92 2.89 37.53
N LEU A 359 -24.27 4.17 37.38
CA LEU A 359 -25.31 4.80 38.20
C LEU A 359 -26.66 4.10 38.04
N PHE A 360 -27.06 3.76 36.80
CA PHE A 360 -28.26 2.98 36.53
C PHE A 360 -28.23 1.62 37.23
N LEU A 361 -27.12 0.87 37.10
CA LEU A 361 -26.97 -0.45 37.71
C LEU A 361 -27.08 -0.36 39.23
N VAL A 362 -26.35 0.57 39.86
CA VAL A 362 -26.37 0.81 41.32
C VAL A 362 -27.76 1.23 41.80
N ALA A 363 -28.37 2.23 41.15
CA ALA A 363 -29.71 2.70 41.49
C ALA A 363 -30.77 1.59 41.35
N SER A 364 -30.54 0.65 40.43
CA SER A 364 -31.46 -0.46 40.24
C SER A 364 -31.39 -1.53 41.34
N ILE A 365 -30.30 -1.65 42.12
CA ILE A 365 -30.07 -2.78 43.06
C ILE A 365 -31.23 -2.94 44.06
N GLY A 366 -31.76 -1.84 44.60
CA GLY A 366 -32.83 -1.83 45.59
C GLY A 366 -34.25 -2.03 45.04
N ASN A 367 -34.43 -2.07 43.72
CA ASN A 367 -35.75 -2.25 43.10
C ASN A 367 -36.21 -3.72 43.16
N LEU A 368 -36.68 -4.11 44.34
CA LEU A 368 -37.35 -5.39 44.63
C LEU A 368 -38.79 -5.36 44.08
N THR A 369 -38.91 -5.35 42.76
CA THR A 369 -40.22 -5.60 42.14
C THR A 369 -40.68 -7.00 42.48
N ARG A 370 -42.00 -7.20 42.65
CA ARG A 370 -42.58 -8.49 43.03
C ARG A 370 -42.01 -9.59 42.13
N GLU A 371 -41.36 -10.56 42.76
CA GLU A 371 -40.77 -11.70 42.08
C GLU A 371 -41.84 -12.37 41.20
N GLY A 372 -41.47 -12.66 39.95
CA GLY A 372 -42.38 -13.23 38.95
C GLY A 372 -43.23 -12.24 38.16
N SER A 373 -43.17 -10.93 38.44
CA SER A 373 -43.84 -9.92 37.59
C SER A 373 -43.13 -9.73 36.25
N ILE A 374 -43.87 -9.35 35.20
CA ILE A 374 -43.28 -9.02 33.88
C ILE A 374 -42.21 -7.91 34.03
N PHE A 375 -42.45 -6.94 34.91
CA PHE A 375 -41.51 -5.85 35.18
C PHE A 375 -40.18 -6.36 35.77
N TYR A 376 -40.23 -7.38 36.64
CA TYR A 376 -39.03 -8.02 37.18
C TYR A 376 -38.15 -8.62 36.06
N PHE A 377 -38.75 -9.34 35.11
CA PHE A 377 -38.03 -9.90 33.96
C PHE A 377 -37.47 -8.82 33.03
N ILE A 378 -38.23 -7.75 32.77
CA ILE A 378 -37.76 -6.60 31.98
C ILE A 378 -36.55 -5.95 32.66
N LEU A 379 -36.60 -5.73 33.97
CA LEU A 379 -35.50 -5.11 34.72
C LEU A 379 -34.24 -5.98 34.68
N ILE A 380 -34.36 -7.31 34.79
CA ILE A 380 -33.23 -8.23 34.60
C ILE A 380 -32.62 -8.09 33.21
N ALA A 381 -33.45 -8.10 32.16
CA ALA A 381 -32.99 -7.95 30.79
C ALA A 381 -32.26 -6.61 30.58
N LEU A 382 -32.82 -5.50 31.11
CA LEU A 382 -32.19 -4.18 31.04
C LEU A 382 -30.86 -4.13 31.78
N ARG A 383 -30.73 -4.76 32.96
CA ARG A 383 -29.46 -4.88 33.67
C ARG A 383 -28.43 -5.67 32.88
N ALA A 384 -28.82 -6.80 32.28
CA ALA A 384 -27.93 -7.61 31.46
C ALA A 384 -27.39 -6.81 30.26
N VAL A 385 -28.28 -6.09 29.56
CA VAL A 385 -27.88 -5.18 28.46
C VAL A 385 -26.98 -4.06 28.98
N ALA A 386 -27.30 -3.44 30.11
CA ALA A 386 -26.49 -2.37 30.70
C ALA A 386 -25.09 -2.85 31.08
N VAL A 387 -24.94 -4.07 31.59
CA VAL A 387 -23.62 -4.67 31.87
C VAL A 387 -22.81 -4.87 30.59
N ILE A 388 -23.43 -5.41 29.52
CA ILE A 388 -22.76 -5.58 28.22
C ILE A 388 -22.30 -4.23 27.66
N LEU A 389 -23.18 -3.22 27.69
CA LEU A 389 -22.84 -1.86 27.25
C LEU A 389 -21.78 -1.21 28.15
N LEU A 390 -21.79 -1.47 29.45
CA LEU A 390 -20.78 -0.95 30.37
C LEU A 390 -19.40 -1.53 30.03
N VAL A 391 -19.31 -2.85 29.85
CA VAL A 391 -18.05 -3.50 29.45
C VAL A 391 -17.53 -2.91 28.14
N PHE A 392 -18.42 -2.75 27.15
CA PHE A 392 -18.06 -2.15 25.86
C PHE A 392 -17.59 -0.69 25.99
N THR A 393 -18.37 0.17 26.63
CA THR A 393 -18.06 1.61 26.77
C THR A 393 -16.81 1.83 27.62
N PHE A 394 -16.62 1.04 28.68
CA PHE A 394 -15.42 1.08 29.50
C PHE A 394 -14.18 0.65 28.70
N PHE A 395 -14.27 -0.45 27.93
CA PHE A 395 -13.18 -0.88 27.05
C PHE A 395 -12.83 0.20 26.01
N MET A 396 -13.84 0.82 25.40
CA MET A 396 -13.65 1.90 24.42
C MET A 396 -12.98 3.14 25.06
N ALA A 397 -13.38 3.51 26.27
CA ALA A 397 -12.83 4.66 27.01
C ALA A 397 -11.39 4.44 27.52
N SER A 398 -10.95 3.19 27.67
CA SER A 398 -9.69 2.81 28.32
C SER A 398 -8.67 2.25 27.34
N VAL A 399 -8.70 0.93 27.12
CA VAL A 399 -7.72 0.17 26.32
C VAL A 399 -7.76 0.65 24.87
N TRP A 400 -8.95 0.70 24.27
CA TRP A 400 -9.08 1.08 22.87
C TRP A 400 -8.62 2.51 22.61
N HIS A 401 -9.08 3.46 23.44
CA HIS A 401 -8.63 4.85 23.37
C HIS A 401 -7.10 4.96 23.43
N SER A 402 -6.46 4.24 24.35
CA SER A 402 -5.01 4.32 24.51
C SER A 402 -4.27 3.79 23.28
N LEU A 403 -4.74 2.67 22.70
CA LEU A 403 -4.19 2.11 21.47
C LEU A 403 -4.31 3.09 20.30
N GLU A 404 -5.52 3.61 20.06
CA GLU A 404 -5.80 4.50 18.94
C GLU A 404 -5.07 5.84 19.08
N LYS A 405 -5.11 6.44 20.28
CA LYS A 405 -4.41 7.69 20.58
C LYS A 405 -2.91 7.55 20.40
N ASN A 406 -2.29 6.49 20.94
CA ASN A 406 -0.84 6.32 20.85
C ASN A 406 -0.39 6.08 19.40
N ALA A 407 -1.17 5.34 18.61
CA ALA A 407 -0.86 5.14 17.20
C ALA A 407 -0.96 6.45 16.39
N LEU A 408 -1.99 7.27 16.64
CA LEU A 408 -2.11 8.59 16.01
C LEU A 408 -1.01 9.55 16.46
N LEU A 409 -0.62 9.52 17.74
CA LEU A 409 0.49 10.34 18.27
C LEU A 409 1.82 9.94 17.61
N ALA A 410 2.09 8.65 17.45
CA ALA A 410 3.31 8.18 16.79
C ALA A 410 3.42 8.74 15.36
N VAL A 411 2.31 8.76 14.62
CA VAL A 411 2.25 9.35 13.27
C VAL A 411 2.40 10.86 13.30
N ASP A 412 1.72 11.58 14.21
CA ASP A 412 1.83 13.04 14.32
C ASP A 412 3.27 13.48 14.67
N GLU A 413 3.94 12.78 15.59
CA GLU A 413 5.33 13.07 15.94
C GLU A 413 6.29 12.76 14.79
N ALA A 414 6.11 11.63 14.09
CA ALA A 414 6.93 11.33 12.91
C ALA A 414 6.71 12.34 11.77
N LEU A 415 5.47 12.78 11.53
CA LEU A 415 5.16 13.85 10.58
C LEU A 415 5.83 15.17 10.98
N LYS A 416 5.88 15.51 12.28
CA LYS A 416 6.61 16.70 12.75
C LYS A 416 8.09 16.63 12.42
N VAL A 417 8.73 15.48 12.62
CA VAL A 417 10.16 15.30 12.31
C VAL A 417 10.42 15.57 10.83
N VAL A 418 9.64 14.96 9.94
CA VAL A 418 9.78 15.14 8.49
C VAL A 418 9.48 16.58 8.06
N LEU A 419 8.48 17.23 8.67
CA LEU A 419 8.11 18.61 8.34
C LEU A 419 9.08 19.67 8.92
N MET A 420 9.74 19.39 10.06
CA MET A 420 10.73 20.29 10.67
C MET A 420 12.08 20.23 9.96
N TYR A 421 12.46 19.05 9.49
CA TYR A 421 13.70 18.80 8.76
C TYR A 421 13.35 18.21 7.39
N PRO A 422 12.76 19.00 6.47
CA PRO A 422 12.55 18.52 5.11
C PRO A 422 13.89 18.01 4.57
N PRO A 423 13.92 16.85 3.91
CA PRO A 423 15.18 16.26 3.45
C PRO A 423 15.96 17.30 2.64
N ASN A 424 17.16 17.64 3.14
CA ASN A 424 18.08 18.60 2.55
C ASN A 424 18.53 18.10 1.18
N TYR A 425 17.74 18.39 0.15
CA TYR A 425 18.16 18.28 -1.22
C TYR A 425 18.72 19.63 -1.67
N GLY A 426 19.88 19.96 -1.10
CA GLY A 426 20.76 21.04 -1.54
C GLY A 426 20.44 22.44 -1.02
N ASP A 427 20.57 22.68 0.30
CA ASP A 427 21.31 23.83 0.85
C ASP A 427 21.35 23.69 2.38
N GLU A 428 22.54 23.49 2.97
CA GLU A 428 22.71 23.46 4.44
C GLU A 428 22.58 24.86 5.08
N SER A 429 22.36 25.90 4.28
CA SER A 429 22.39 27.30 4.73
C SER A 429 21.12 27.79 5.43
N ASP A 430 19.99 27.07 5.34
CA ASP A 430 18.68 27.51 5.87
C ASP A 430 18.21 26.75 7.13
N LEU A 431 19.06 25.94 7.76
CA LEU A 431 18.70 25.36 9.07
C LEU A 431 18.62 26.47 10.13
N PRO A 432 17.49 26.64 10.83
CA PRO A 432 17.42 27.59 11.93
C PRO A 432 18.40 27.16 13.02
N ARG A 433 19.44 27.97 13.24
CA ARG A 433 20.35 27.79 14.37
C ARG A 433 19.53 27.94 15.64
N THR A 434 19.43 26.84 16.38
CA THR A 434 18.86 26.84 17.72
C THR A 434 19.71 27.74 18.60
N SER A 435 19.06 28.76 19.17
CA SER A 435 19.56 29.58 20.28
C SER A 435 19.11 29.00 21.60
#